data_AF-A0A946CHN1-F1
#
_entry.id   AF-A0A946CHN1-F1
#
_cell.length_a   1.000
_cell.length_b   1.000
_cell.length_c   1.000
_cell.angle_alpha   90.00
_cell.angle_beta   90.00
_cell.angle_gamma   90.00
#
_symmetry.space_group_name_H-M   'P 1'
#
loop_
_entity.id
_entity.type
_entity.pdbx_description
1 polymer ?
#
loop_
_entity_poly.entity_id
_entity_poly.type
_entity_poly.pdbx_seq_one_letter_code
_entity_poly.pdbx_strand_id
1 'polypeptide(L)' 'AGFIAGVTAPPGKRMGHAGAIISGGKGTADAKMDAMKSAGILVAESPSALGTTMMKALKG' A
#
# COMPACT_ATOMS: atom_id res chain seq x y z
N ALA A 1 -3.91 -10.46 -3.62
CA ALA A 1 -4.18 -9.00 -3.72
C ALA A 1 -3.71 -8.31 -2.44
N GLY A 2 -3.37 -7.03 -2.47
CA GLY A 2 -3.01 -6.27 -1.26
C GLY A 2 -3.30 -4.77 -1.36
N PHE A 3 -3.14 -4.04 -0.26
CA PHE A 3 -3.40 -2.61 -0.15
C PHE A 3 -2.38 -1.96 0.79
N ILE A 4 -1.89 -0.77 0.45
CA ILE A 4 -0.98 0.02 1.27
C ILE A 4 -1.68 1.32 1.66
N ALA A 5 -1.93 1.50 2.95
CA ALA A 5 -2.45 2.76 3.49
C ALA A 5 -1.35 3.83 3.61
N GLY A 6 -1.75 5.10 3.74
CA GLY A 6 -0.83 6.19 4.03
C GLY A 6 -0.20 6.87 2.81
N VAL A 7 -0.82 6.78 1.62
CA VAL A 7 -0.40 7.50 0.41
C VAL A 7 -0.31 9.01 0.65
N THR A 8 -1.22 9.56 1.47
CA THR A 8 -1.25 10.99 1.83
C THR A 8 -0.53 11.31 3.14
N ALA A 9 0.25 10.37 3.70
CA ALA A 9 0.94 10.59 4.96
C ALA A 9 2.10 11.60 4.78
N PRO A 10 2.19 12.65 5.60
CA PRO A 10 3.29 13.60 5.52
C PRO A 10 4.60 12.99 6.05
N PRO A 11 5.76 13.37 5.50
CA PRO A 11 7.06 12.86 5.95
C PRO A 11 7.37 13.29 7.39
N GLY A 12 8.07 12.43 8.15
CA GLY A 12 8.50 12.73 9.51
C GLY A 12 7.38 12.73 10.56
N LYS A 13 6.12 12.44 10.19
CA LYS A 13 4.99 12.39 11.11
C LYS A 13 4.56 10.96 11.38
N ARG A 14 4.42 10.64 12.67
CA ARG A 14 3.81 9.38 13.12
C ARG A 14 2.30 9.42 12.95
N MET A 15 1.73 8.44 12.24
CA MET A 15 0.30 8.30 11.97
C MET A 15 -0.37 7.33 12.96
N GLY A 16 -0.35 7.69 14.25
CA GLY A 16 -0.93 6.87 15.33
C GLY A 16 -0.06 5.66 15.69
N HIS A 17 -0.09 4.60 14.88
CA HIS A 17 0.70 3.38 15.12
C HIS A 17 2.20 3.70 15.17
N ALA A 18 2.93 3.08 16.10
CA ALA A 18 4.34 3.39 16.37
C ALA A 18 5.23 3.27 15.12
N GLY A 19 5.00 2.24 14.31
CA GLY A 19 5.72 2.02 13.05
C GLY A 19 5.17 2.76 11.83
N ALA A 20 4.06 3.49 11.94
CA ALA A 20 3.45 4.21 10.81
C ALA A 20 4.09 5.59 10.65
N ILE A 21 5.32 5.64 10.16
CA ILE A 21 6.08 6.87 9.93
C ILE A 21 6.97 6.74 8.67
N ILE A 22 7.06 7.80 7.89
CA ILE A 22 8.02 7.93 6.78
C ILE A 22 9.27 8.63 7.33
N SER A 23 10.42 7.93 7.30
CA SER A 23 11.68 8.43 7.87
C SER A 23 12.81 8.32 6.84
N GLY A 24 13.58 9.40 6.67
CA GLY A 24 14.71 9.44 5.73
C GLY A 24 14.32 9.12 4.28
N GLY A 25 13.12 9.50 3.85
CA GLY A 25 12.58 9.21 2.51
C GLY A 25 12.21 7.73 2.29
N LYS A 26 12.35 6.87 3.30
CA LYS A 26 12.02 5.44 3.23
C LYS A 26 10.67 5.16 3.89
N GLY A 27 9.99 4.12 3.41
CA GLY A 27 8.71 3.68 3.95
C GLY A 27 7.48 4.33 3.31
N THR A 28 7.65 5.06 2.21
CA THR A 28 6.54 5.65 1.43
C THR A 28 5.58 4.56 0.92
N ALA A 29 4.30 4.91 0.79
CA ALA A 29 3.31 4.00 0.22
C ALA A 29 3.66 3.59 -1.22
N ASP A 30 4.06 4.55 -2.06
CA ASP A 30 4.37 4.31 -3.49
C ASP A 30 5.46 3.27 -3.68
N ALA A 31 6.60 3.43 -3.00
CA ALA A 31 7.69 2.44 -3.05
C ALA A 31 7.25 1.02 -2.66
N LYS A 32 6.32 0.87 -1.70
CA LYS A 32 5.77 -0.44 -1.31
C LYS A 32 4.82 -0.98 -2.38
N MET A 33 3.96 -0.13 -2.95
CA MET A 33 3.05 -0.50 -4.04
C MET A 33 3.83 -0.94 -5.29
N ASP A 34 4.91 -0.25 -5.65
CA ASP A 34 5.76 -0.60 -6.79
C ASP A 34 6.48 -1.93 -6.58
N ALA A 35 6.98 -2.18 -5.37
CA ALA A 35 7.58 -3.47 -5.02
C ALA A 35 6.56 -4.63 -5.12
N MET A 36 5.33 -4.42 -4.66
CA MET A 36 4.25 -5.41 -4.78
C MET A 36 3.88 -5.68 -6.25
N LYS A 37 3.70 -4.62 -7.05
CA LYS A 37 3.41 -4.73 -8.49
C LYS A 37 4.52 -5.47 -9.23
N SER A 38 5.77 -5.15 -8.94
CA SER A 38 6.95 -5.80 -9.52
C SER A 38 7.04 -7.30 -9.19
N ALA A 39 6.49 -7.71 -8.03
CA ALA A 39 6.35 -9.11 -7.63
C ALA A 39 5.10 -9.80 -8.22
N GLY A 40 4.35 -9.15 -9.12
CA GLY A 40 3.11 -9.69 -9.71
C GLY A 40 1.89 -9.64 -8.78
N ILE A 41 1.96 -8.93 -7.66
CA ILE A 41 0.84 -8.81 -6.73
C ILE A 41 -0.13 -7.74 -7.23
N LEU A 42 -1.42 -8.09 -7.38
CA LEU A 42 -2.46 -7.10 -7.62
C LEU A 42 -2.64 -6.18 -6.40
N VAL A 43 -2.41 -4.88 -6.59
CA VAL A 43 -2.56 -3.84 -5.57
C VAL A 43 -3.88 -3.10 -5.77
N ALA A 44 -4.69 -3.01 -4.73
CA ALA A 44 -5.92 -2.21 -4.72
C ALA A 44 -5.58 -0.73 -4.53
N GLU A 45 -6.18 0.15 -5.34
CA GLU A 45 -5.94 1.60 -5.28
C GLU A 45 -6.70 2.30 -4.13
N SER A 46 -7.75 1.66 -3.63
CA SER A 46 -8.54 2.14 -2.49
C SER A 46 -8.89 0.98 -1.54
N PRO A 47 -9.18 1.28 -0.26
CA PRO A 47 -9.69 0.26 0.67
C PRO A 47 -10.98 -0.41 0.16
N SER A 48 -11.86 0.36 -0.50
CA SER A 48 -13.14 -0.14 -1.03
C SER A 48 -12.96 -1.09 -2.22
N ALA A 49 -11.84 -1.01 -2.94
CA ALA A 49 -11.54 -1.89 -4.07
C ALA A 49 -10.91 -3.23 -3.66
N LEU A 50 -10.69 -3.50 -2.38
CA LEU A 50 -10.06 -4.74 -1.90
C LEU A 50 -10.80 -6.00 -2.38
N GLY A 51 -12.13 -6.03 -2.21
CA GLY A 51 -12.95 -7.19 -2.59
C GLY A 51 -12.91 -7.47 -4.09
N THR A 52 -13.08 -6.43 -4.91
CA THR A 52 -13.04 -6.57 -6.38
C THR A 52 -11.64 -6.95 -6.87
N THR A 53 -10.58 -6.42 -6.26
CA THR A 53 -9.19 -6.76 -6.59
C THR A 53 -8.86 -8.21 -6.21
N MET A 54 -9.34 -8.68 -5.06
CA MET A 54 -9.18 -10.08 -4.66
C MET A 54 -9.92 -11.01 -5.61
N MET A 55 -11.15 -10.66 -6.00
CA MET A 55 -11.92 -11.47 -6.93
C MET A 55 -11.27 -11.55 -8.33
N LYS A 56 -10.57 -10.49 -8.78
CA LYS A 56 -9.73 -10.54 -9.99
C LYS A 56 -8.55 -11.50 -9.81
N ALA A 57 -7.88 -11.48 -8.67
CA ALA A 57 -6.75 -12.36 -8.40
C ALA A 57 -7.13 -13.86 -8.39
N LEU A 58 -8.34 -14.19 -7.94
CA LEU A 58 -8.83 -15.58 -7.86
C LEU A 58 -9.39 -16.13 -9.17
N LYS A 59 -9.74 -15.26 -10.13
CA LYS A 59 -10.27 -15.64 -11.44
C LYS A 59 -9.18 -15.83 -12.51
N GLY A 60 -7.91 -15.73 -12.10
CA GLY A 60 -6.74 -16.00 -12.95
C GLY A 60 -6.55 -17.47 -13.23
#